data_AF-A0A7S3WRN4-F1
#
_entry.id   AF-A0A7S3WRN4-F1
#
_cell.length_a   1.000
_cell.length_b   1.000
_cell.length_c   1.000
_cell.angle_alpha   90.00
_cell.angle_beta   90.00
_cell.angle_gamma   90.00
#
_symmetry.space_group_name_H-M   'P 1'
#
loop_
_entity.id
_entity.type
_entity.pdbx_description
1 polymer ?
#
loop_
_entity_poly.entity_id
_entity_poly.type
_entity_poly.pdbx_seq_one_letter_code
_entity_poly.pdbx_strand_id
1 'polypeptide(L)'
;AKGDVFQDPTLAGLTCSNRGRVIVSSDALLSNEGEEVFSEARSLLFKSLKVRRVIDKQGQSVVYVLYSQKLDKNDDPFGSRFKSSLCAVHVDEFSTLPSIPQQAPPAAKQ
;
A
#
# COMPACT_ATOMS: atom_id res chain seq x y z
N ALA A 1 8.69 24.85 20.50
CA ALA A 1 7.86 25.21 19.34
C ALA A 1 7.13 23.96 18.88
N LYS A 2 5.83 24.10 18.59
CA LYS A 2 4.97 23.02 18.06
C LYS A 2 5.61 22.47 16.79
N GLY A 3 5.73 21.15 16.70
CA GLY A 3 6.19 20.48 15.48
C GLY A 3 5.25 20.83 14.34
N ASP A 4 5.81 21.39 13.28
CA ASP A 4 5.08 21.68 12.06
C ASP A 4 4.58 20.35 11.46
N VAL A 5 3.26 20.20 11.38
CA VAL A 5 2.61 19.00 10.83
C VAL A 5 2.99 18.76 9.37
N PHE A 6 3.47 19.78 8.65
CA PHE A 6 3.95 19.67 7.27
C PHE A 6 5.40 19.17 7.17
N GLN A 7 6.14 19.14 8.27
CA GLN A 7 7.55 18.72 8.32
C GLN A 7 7.72 17.29 8.87
N ASP A 8 6.67 16.67 9.43
CA ASP A 8 6.74 15.28 9.91
C ASP A 8 6.54 14.30 8.74
N PRO A 9 7.59 13.60 8.27
CA PRO A 9 7.49 12.68 7.13
C PRO A 9 6.65 11.43 7.41
N THR A 10 6.15 11.26 8.65
CA THR A 10 5.26 10.16 9.03
C THR A 10 3.77 10.50 8.89
N LEU A 11 3.44 11.77 8.61
CA LEU A 11 2.08 12.22 8.34
C LEU A 11 1.71 11.92 6.88
N ALA A 12 0.83 10.94 6.69
CA ALA A 12 0.26 10.61 5.40
C ALA A 12 -1.16 10.04 5.57
N GLY A 13 -2.01 10.26 4.56
CA GLY A 13 -3.38 9.78 4.52
C GLY A 13 -3.60 8.86 3.34
N LEU A 14 -4.52 7.90 3.51
CA LEU A 14 -4.93 6.98 2.46
C LEU A 14 -6.45 7.03 2.31
N THR A 15 -6.93 7.17 1.08
CA THR A 15 -8.36 7.14 0.74
C THR A 15 -8.53 6.31 -0.52
N CYS A 16 -9.57 5.48 -0.56
CA CYS A 16 -9.90 4.70 -1.74
C CYS A 16 -11.07 5.34 -2.45
N SER A 17 -10.99 5.34 -3.77
CA SER A 17 -12.13 5.59 -4.64
C SER A 17 -12.11 4.50 -5.71
N ASN A 18 -13.17 3.72 -5.80
CA ASN A 18 -13.39 2.81 -6.91
C ASN A 18 -14.39 3.42 -7.89
N ARG A 19 -14.27 3.05 -9.16
CA ARG A 19 -15.30 3.31 -10.17
C ARG A 19 -15.68 1.98 -10.80
N GLY A 20 -16.96 1.66 -10.78
CA GLY A 20 -17.47 0.39 -11.30
C GLY A 20 -17.12 -0.81 -10.43
N ARG A 21 -17.16 -1.99 -11.05
CA ARG A 21 -16.92 -3.27 -10.38
C ARG A 21 -15.45 -3.50 -10.06
N VAL A 22 -15.19 -4.02 -8.86
CA VAL A 22 -13.89 -4.37 -8.33
C VAL A 22 -13.71 -5.88 -8.43
N ILE A 23 -12.79 -6.30 -9.30
CA ILE A 23 -12.44 -7.70 -9.52
C ILE A 23 -11.01 -7.92 -9.02
N VAL A 24 -10.82 -8.90 -8.14
CA VAL A 24 -9.51 -9.31 -7.65
C VAL A 24 -9.02 -10.51 -8.45
N SER A 25 -7.84 -10.42 -9.06
CA SER A 25 -7.24 -11.54 -9.81
C SER A 25 -6.73 -12.65 -8.88
N SER A 26 -6.57 -13.86 -9.41
CA SER A 26 -6.00 -14.98 -8.65
C SER A 26 -4.57 -14.69 -8.16
N ASP A 27 -3.80 -13.89 -8.89
CA ASP A 27 -2.41 -13.56 -8.56
C ASP A 27 -2.32 -12.67 -7.30
N ALA A 28 -3.31 -11.79 -7.10
CA ALA A 28 -3.42 -10.99 -5.88
C ALA A 28 -3.77 -11.82 -4.63
N LEU A 29 -4.20 -13.08 -4.81
CA LEU A 29 -4.56 -14.00 -3.72
C LEU A 29 -3.37 -14.83 -3.22
N LEU A 30 -2.19 -14.70 -3.82
CA LEU A 30 -1.03 -15.56 -3.54
C LEU A 30 -0.34 -15.23 -2.21
N SER A 31 -0.55 -14.02 -1.66
CA SER A 31 0.09 -13.59 -0.41
C SER A 31 -0.89 -13.55 0.76
N ASN A 32 -0.68 -14.42 1.74
CA ASN A 32 -1.43 -14.40 3.01
C ASN A 32 -1.11 -13.17 3.88
N GLU A 33 0.11 -12.62 3.73
CA GLU A 33 0.53 -11.44 4.49
C GLU A 33 0.16 -10.12 3.80
N GLY A 34 -0.46 -10.18 2.62
CA GLY A 34 -0.68 -9.04 1.73
C GLY A 34 0.54 -8.69 0.89
N GLU A 35 0.33 -7.82 -0.08
CA GLU A 35 1.30 -7.41 -1.11
C GLU A 35 1.69 -5.94 -0.90
N GLU A 36 2.99 -5.62 -0.91
CA GLU A 36 3.44 -4.23 -0.96
C GLU A 36 3.19 -3.66 -2.35
N VAL A 37 2.24 -2.73 -2.46
CA VAL A 37 1.82 -2.12 -3.74
C VAL A 37 2.37 -0.71 -3.92
N PHE A 38 2.95 -0.13 -2.88
CA PHE A 38 3.58 1.19 -2.91
C PHE A 38 4.68 1.27 -1.85
N SER A 39 5.79 1.93 -2.20
CA SER A 39 6.93 2.15 -1.31
C SER A 39 7.66 3.43 -1.72
N GLU A 40 7.82 4.36 -0.80
CA GLU A 40 8.49 5.65 -1.03
C GLU A 40 9.46 5.95 0.11
N ALA A 41 10.71 6.27 -0.23
CA ALA A 41 11.70 6.72 0.75
C ALA A 41 11.38 8.15 1.19
N ARG A 42 11.39 8.40 2.51
CA ARG A 42 11.21 9.73 3.08
C ARG A 42 12.54 10.27 3.60
N SER A 43 12.75 11.57 3.49
CA SER A 43 14.04 12.28 3.59
C SER A 43 14.71 12.29 4.97
N LEU A 44 14.04 11.84 6.04
CA LEU A 44 14.67 11.68 7.35
C LEU A 44 15.20 10.25 7.48
N LEU A 45 16.53 10.11 7.39
CA LEU A 45 17.36 8.92 7.64
C LEU A 45 16.56 7.63 7.88
N PHE A 46 16.39 6.85 6.81
CA PHE A 46 15.85 5.48 6.82
C PHE A 46 14.35 5.31 7.15
N LYS A 47 13.54 6.37 6.98
CA LYS A 47 12.06 6.24 7.00
C LYS A 47 11.54 5.94 5.60
N SER A 48 10.60 5.00 5.51
CA SER A 48 9.85 4.71 4.29
C SER A 48 8.34 4.74 4.57
N LEU A 49 7.58 5.20 3.59
CA LEU A 49 6.13 5.14 3.59
C LEU A 49 5.69 4.01 2.67
N LYS A 50 4.84 3.12 3.16
CA LYS A 50 4.46 1.89 2.46
C LYS A 50 2.96 1.72 2.43
N VAL A 51 2.43 1.17 1.33
CA VAL A 51 1.05 0.69 1.27
C VAL A 51 1.07 -0.80 0.99
N ARG A 52 0.42 -1.55 1.87
CA ARG A 52 0.20 -2.99 1.70
C ARG A 52 -1.26 -3.26 1.40
N ARG A 53 -1.51 -4.05 0.35
CA ARG A 53 -2.83 -4.53 -0.06
C ARG A 53 -3.05 -5.91 0.54
N VAL A 54 -4.11 -6.05 1.32
CA VAL A 54 -4.53 -7.30 1.96
C VAL A 54 -5.87 -7.70 1.37
N ILE A 55 -6.00 -8.96 0.97
CA ILE A 55 -7.25 -9.49 0.44
C ILE A 55 -8.00 -10.23 1.54
N ASP A 56 -9.14 -9.69 1.95
CA ASP A 56 -10.07 -10.36 2.87
C ASP A 56 -11.18 -11.03 2.07
N LYS A 57 -10.98 -12.33 1.81
CA LYS A 57 -11.98 -13.16 1.11
C LYS A 57 -13.26 -13.35 1.93
N GLN A 58 -13.14 -13.42 3.26
CA GLN A 58 -14.30 -13.67 4.13
C GLN A 58 -15.20 -12.43 4.20
N GLY A 59 -14.60 -11.24 4.35
CA GLY A 59 -15.31 -9.97 4.34
C GLY A 59 -15.56 -9.37 2.96
N GLN A 60 -15.23 -10.08 1.87
CA GLN A 60 -15.35 -9.62 0.48
C GLN A 60 -14.78 -8.21 0.29
N SER A 61 -13.54 -8.00 0.72
CA SER A 61 -12.91 -6.68 0.64
C SER A 61 -11.43 -6.75 0.31
N VAL A 62 -10.94 -5.67 -0.30
CA VAL A 62 -9.51 -5.35 -0.36
C VAL A 62 -9.24 -4.24 0.63
N VAL A 63 -8.31 -4.50 1.54
CA VAL A 63 -7.85 -3.53 2.55
C VAL A 63 -6.48 -3.02 2.15
N TYR A 64 -6.35 -1.71 2.03
CA TYR A 64 -5.08 -1.02 1.86
C TYR A 64 -4.65 -0.44 3.20
N VAL A 65 -3.45 -0.79 3.63
CA VAL A 65 -2.85 -0.33 4.89
C VAL A 65 -1.63 0.53 4.56
N LEU A 66 -1.73 1.82 4.86
CA LEU A 66 -0.65 2.77 4.82
C LEU A 66 0.07 2.77 6.17
N TYR A 67 1.39 2.59 6.16
CA TYR A 67 2.22 2.63 7.36
C TYR A 67 3.61 3.17 7.06
N SER A 68 4.24 3.77 8.07
CA SER A 68 5.66 4.11 8.02
C SER A 68 6.50 2.97 8.58
N GLN A 69 7.59 2.65 7.91
CA GLN A 69 8.60 1.70 8.38
C GLN A 69 9.92 2.44 8.61
N LYS A 70 10.58 2.14 9.73
CA LYS A 70 11.90 2.66 10.11
C LYS A 70 12.89 1.51 10.21
N LEU A 71 14.11 1.70 9.71
CA LEU A 71 15.15 0.68 9.79
C LEU A 71 15.85 0.62 11.16
N ASP A 72 15.99 1.76 11.85
CA ASP A 72 16.74 1.86 13.12
C ASP A 72 15.95 2.48 14.28
N LYS A 73 15.88 1.83 15.44
CA LYS A 73 15.08 2.34 16.59
C LYS A 73 15.74 3.51 17.34
N ASN A 74 17.06 3.66 17.28
CA ASN A 74 17.81 4.58 18.14
C ASN A 74 17.81 6.05 17.68
N ASP A 75 17.42 6.33 16.43
CA ASP A 75 17.59 7.65 15.82
C ASP A 75 16.28 8.44 15.72
N ASP A 76 15.54 8.58 16.84
CA ASP A 76 14.28 9.35 16.86
C ASP A 76 14.20 10.31 18.04
N PRO A 77 14.59 11.58 17.85
CA PRO A 77 14.47 12.60 18.89
C PRO A 77 13.00 12.95 19.23
N PHE A 78 12.02 12.47 18.48
CA PHE A 78 10.60 12.83 18.61
C PHE A 78 9.68 11.66 19.02
N GLY A 79 10.21 10.45 19.24
CA GLY A 79 9.40 9.30 19.68
C GLY A 79 8.20 9.02 18.77
N SER A 80 8.43 9.10 17.46
CA SER A 80 7.42 9.11 16.40
C SER A 80 6.47 7.92 16.56
N ARG A 81 5.22 8.22 16.92
CA ARG A 81 4.17 7.21 16.96
C ARG A 81 3.85 6.83 15.52
N PHE A 82 4.12 5.57 15.14
CA PHE A 82 3.72 5.04 13.84
C PHE A 82 2.24 5.39 13.59
N LYS A 83 2.00 6.28 12.63
CA LYS A 83 0.66 6.61 12.18
C LYS A 83 0.34 5.68 11.04
N SER A 84 -0.67 4.84 11.25
CA SER A 84 -1.22 3.99 10.21
C SER A 84 -2.57 4.55 9.77
N SER A 85 -2.84 4.48 8.48
CA SER A 85 -4.15 4.77 7.90
C SER A 85 -4.60 3.54 7.11
N LEU A 86 -5.88 3.22 7.16
CA LEU A 86 -6.45 2.10 6.41
C LEU A 86 -7.57 2.58 5.52
N CYS A 87 -7.80 1.85 4.45
CA CYS A 87 -8.96 2.03 3.63
C CYS A 87 -9.39 0.70 3.01
N ALA A 88 -10.70 0.41 3.05
CA ALA A 88 -11.26 -0.83 2.54
C ALA A 88 -12.18 -0.56 1.34
N VAL A 89 -12.13 -1.45 0.35
CA VAL A 89 -12.98 -1.43 -0.84
C VAL A 89 -13.68 -2.78 -0.94
N HIS A 90 -14.99 -2.76 -1.16
CA HIS A 90 -15.75 -3.98 -1.41
C HIS A 90 -15.31 -4.64 -2.72
N VAL A 91 -15.28 -5.97 -2.74
CA VAL A 91 -14.94 -6.77 -3.91
C VAL A 91 -16.19 -7.43 -4.45
N ASP A 92 -16.50 -7.15 -5.70
CA ASP A 92 -17.63 -7.76 -6.40
C ASP A 92 -17.31 -9.19 -6.83
N GLU A 93 -16.06 -9.47 -7.20
CA GLU A 93 -15.65 -10.78 -7.72
C GLU A 93 -14.19 -11.11 -7.42
N PHE A 94 -13.94 -12.37 -7.04
CA PHE A 94 -12.60 -12.95 -6.97
C PHE A 94 -12.40 -13.87 -8.17
N SER A 95 -11.62 -13.43 -9.14
CA SER A 95 -11.33 -14.23 -10.34
C SER A 95 -10.45 -15.42 -9.98
N THR A 96 -10.82 -16.58 -10.49
CA THR A 96 -10.05 -17.82 -10.41
C THR A 96 -9.14 -18.04 -11.62
N LEU A 97 -9.25 -17.17 -12.62
CA LEU A 97 -8.42 -17.23 -13.82
C LEU A 97 -7.09 -16.51 -13.57
N PRO A 98 -5.95 -17.14 -13.92
CA PRO A 98 -4.67 -16.45 -13.90
C PRO A 98 -4.72 -15.24 -14.82
N SER A 99 -4.15 -14.12 -14.38
CA SER A 99 -4.03 -12.98 -15.29
C SER A 99 -3.10 -13.38 -16.43
N ILE A 100 -3.54 -13.19 -17.68
CA ILE A 100 -2.66 -13.34 -18.82
C ILE A 100 -1.56 -12.29 -18.63
N PRO A 101 -0.27 -12.64 -18.64
CA PRO A 101 0.79 -11.65 -18.54
C PRO A 101 0.54 -10.61 -19.62
N GLN A 102 0.35 -9.34 -19.24
CA GLN A 102 0.21 -8.26 -20.21
C GLN A 102 1.45 -8.32 -21.09
N GLN A 103 1.27 -8.68 -22.37
CA GLN A 103 2.34 -8.70 -23.35
C GLN A 103 3.02 -7.34 -23.31
N ALA A 104 4.32 -7.34 -23.02
CA ALA A 104 5.14 -6.14 -23.09
C ALA A 104 4.86 -5.43 -24.43
N PRO A 105 4.81 -4.08 -24.46
CA PRO A 105 4.70 -3.36 -25.71
C PRO A 105 5.74 -3.90 -26.69
N PRO A 106 5.40 -4.17 -27.96
CA PRO A 106 6.40 -4.60 -28.92
C PRO A 106 7.53 -3.59 -28.89
N ALA A 107 8.75 -4.07 -28.61
CA ALA A 107 9.93 -3.24 -28.59
C ALA A 107 9.96 -2.43 -29.89
N ALA A 108 9.88 -1.11 -29.76
CA ALA A 108 10.04 -0.22 -30.90
C ALA A 108 11.43 -0.50 -31.48
N LYS A 109 11.47 -1.11 -32.67
CA LYS A 109 12.69 -1.23 -33.44
C LYS A 109 13.13 0.19 -33.81
N GLN A 110 14.29 0.59 -33.31
CA GLN A 110 15.09 1.66 -33.89
C GLN A 110 15.72 1.18 -35.19
#